data_AF-A0A6B3IGE1-F1
#
_entry.id   AF-A0A6B3IGE1-F1
#
_cell.length_a   1.000
_cell.length_b   1.000
_cell.length_c   1.000
_cell.angle_alpha   90.00
_cell.angle_beta   90.00
_cell.angle_gamma   90.00
#
_symmetry.space_group_name_H-M   'P 1'
#
loop_
_entity.id
_entity.type
_entity.pdbx_description
1 polymer ?
#
loop_
_entity_poly.entity_id
_entity_poly.type
_entity_poly.pdbx_seq_one_letter_code
_entity_poly.pdbx_strand_id
1 'polypeptide(L)'
;MRQAHAGKERTLTVHALNELLLVCSLVLLVAVAAVRISSRSGLPSLLLYLGIGIALGQDGIFDVKFDNAELTQVIGYAALVVILA
;
A
#
# COMPACT_ATOMS: atom_id res chain seq x y z
N MET A 1 -12.59 29.30 -27.12
CA MET A 1 -11.27 28.74 -26.75
C MET A 1 -11.47 27.50 -25.87
N ARG A 2 -12.03 26.45 -26.48
CA ARG A 2 -12.13 25.09 -25.93
C ARG A 2 -10.89 24.33 -26.40
N GLN A 3 -10.44 23.35 -25.61
CA GLN A 3 -9.37 22.37 -25.88
C GLN A 3 -8.03 22.62 -25.16
N ALA A 4 -7.93 22.02 -23.97
CA ALA A 4 -6.69 21.48 -23.38
C ALA A 4 -6.94 20.50 -22.22
N HIS A 5 -8.16 19.99 -22.00
CA HIS A 5 -8.40 18.81 -21.17
C HIS A 5 -8.17 17.54 -22.00
N ALA A 6 -6.95 17.36 -22.50
CA ALA A 6 -6.47 16.03 -22.84
C ALA A 6 -6.11 15.35 -21.52
N GLY A 7 -7.16 14.93 -20.78
CA GLY A 7 -7.03 13.96 -19.72
C GLY A 7 -6.42 12.73 -20.38
N LYS A 8 -5.11 12.62 -20.27
CA LYS A 8 -4.35 11.46 -20.68
C LYS A 8 -4.97 10.30 -19.92
N GLU A 9 -5.81 9.52 -20.59
CA GLU A 9 -6.19 8.21 -20.14
C GLU A 9 -4.88 7.52 -19.83
N ARG A 10 -4.54 7.46 -18.54
CA ARG A 10 -3.41 6.69 -18.07
C ARG A 10 -3.86 5.27 -18.32
N THR A 11 -3.69 4.81 -19.55
CA THR A 11 -3.89 3.42 -19.92
C THR A 11 -2.95 2.66 -19.00
N LEU A 12 -3.50 2.13 -17.90
CA LEU A 12 -2.76 1.27 -17.01
C LEU A 12 -2.50 0.03 -17.84
N THR A 13 -1.30 -0.01 -18.43
CA THR A 13 -0.92 -1.12 -19.29
C THR A 13 -1.00 -2.38 -18.46
N VAL A 14 -1.37 -3.50 -19.09
CA VAL A 14 -1.45 -4.80 -18.41
C VAL A 14 -0.17 -5.13 -17.65
N HIS A 15 0.97 -4.66 -18.14
CA HIS A 15 2.27 -4.77 -17.48
C HIS A 15 2.34 -3.99 -16.16
N ALA A 16 1.92 -2.72 -16.14
CA ALA A 16 1.90 -1.92 -14.92
C ALA A 16 0.92 -2.48 -13.86
N LEU A 17 -0.23 -3.01 -14.31
CA LEU A 17 -1.17 -3.72 -13.43
C LEU A 17 -0.54 -4.98 -12.85
N ASN A 18 0.14 -5.78 -13.68
CA ASN A 18 0.80 -6.99 -13.21
C ASN A 18 1.92 -6.69 -12.21
N GLU A 19 2.74 -5.66 -12.45
CA GLU A 19 3.75 -5.22 -11.49
C GLU A 19 3.13 -4.77 -10.17
N LEU A 20 2.07 -3.96 -10.22
CA LEU A 20 1.37 -3.53 -9.01
C LEU A 20 0.79 -4.72 -8.23
N LEU A 21 0.14 -5.65 -8.93
CA LEU A 21 -0.42 -6.87 -8.32
C LEU A 21 0.67 -7.75 -7.71
N LEU A 22 1.83 -7.89 -8.37
CA LEU A 22 2.98 -8.62 -7.84
C LEU A 22 3.48 -7.99 -6.55
N VAL A 23 3.67 -6.67 -6.52
CA VAL A 23 4.11 -5.94 -5.32
C VAL A 23 3.07 -6.06 -4.21
N CYS A 24 1.80 -5.79 -4.48
CA CYS A 24 0.73 -5.92 -3.49
C CYS A 24 0.63 -7.35 -2.92
N SER A 25 0.70 -8.37 -3.78
CA SER A 25 0.66 -9.77 -3.34
C SER A 25 1.87 -10.13 -2.48
N LEU A 26 3.06 -9.65 -2.83
CA LEU A 26 4.27 -9.88 -2.04
C LEU A 26 4.15 -9.23 -0.65
N VAL A 27 3.65 -7.99 -0.60
CA VAL A 27 3.40 -7.27 0.66
C VAL A 27 2.40 -8.04 1.53
N LEU A 28 1.29 -8.52 0.95
CA LEU A 28 0.31 -9.33 1.67
C LEU A 28 0.92 -10.64 2.19
N LEU A 29 1.74 -11.31 1.38
CA LEU A 29 2.42 -12.54 1.78
C LEU A 29 3.34 -12.30 2.99
N VAL A 30 4.14 -11.23 2.95
CA VAL A 30 5.03 -10.84 4.04
C VAL A 30 4.23 -10.48 5.29
N ALA A 31 3.13 -9.73 5.15
CA ALA A 31 2.27 -9.37 6.27
C ALA A 31 1.66 -10.60 6.95
N VAL A 32 1.15 -11.57 6.18
CA VAL A 32 0.62 -12.83 6.72
C VAL A 32 1.71 -13.64 7.41
N ALA A 33 2.90 -13.75 6.81
CA ALA A 33 4.04 -14.43 7.43
C ALA A 33 4.45 -13.75 8.76
N ALA A 34 4.50 -12.42 8.79
CA ALA A 34 4.80 -11.63 9.97
C ALA A 34 3.79 -11.88 11.10
N VAL A 35 2.49 -11.99 10.79
CA VAL A 35 1.48 -12.31 11.82
C VAL A 35 1.68 -13.71 12.39
N ARG A 36 2.06 -14.69 11.55
CA ARG A 36 2.36 -16.05 12.02
C ARG A 36 3.57 -16.06 12.95
N ILE A 37 4.61 -15.29 12.64
CA ILE A 37 5.80 -15.16 13.50
C ILE A 37 5.46 -14.42 14.80
N SER A 38 4.71 -13.32 14.73
CA SER A 38 4.25 -12.54 15.89
C SER A 38 3.53 -13.43 16.90
N SER A 39 2.62 -14.29 16.43
CA SER A 39 1.88 -15.21 17.28
C SER A 39 2.76 -16.18 18.07
N ARG A 40 4.00 -16.43 17.62
CA ARG A 40 4.97 -17.32 18.28
C ARG A 40 6.06 -16.58 19.05
N SER A 41 6.37 -15.34 18.67
CA SER A 41 7.47 -14.55 19.23
C SER A 41 7.07 -13.71 20.44
N GLY A 42 5.78 -13.54 20.73
CA GLY A 42 5.28 -12.66 21.81
C GLY A 42 5.45 -11.16 21.52
N LEU A 43 6.04 -10.80 20.39
CA LEU A 43 6.20 -9.41 19.95
C LEU A 43 4.84 -8.86 19.47
N PRO A 44 4.44 -7.63 19.84
CA PRO A 44 3.17 -7.08 19.41
C PRO A 44 3.08 -7.05 17.88
N SER A 45 2.03 -7.65 17.31
CA SER A 45 1.80 -7.72 15.87
C SER A 45 1.77 -6.33 15.22
N LEU A 46 1.31 -5.34 15.98
CA LEU A 46 1.30 -3.94 15.57
C LEU A 46 2.70 -3.42 15.21
N LEU A 47 3.74 -3.76 15.99
CA LEU A 47 5.11 -3.32 15.72
C LEU A 47 5.65 -3.93 14.42
N LEU A 48 5.27 -5.18 14.12
CA LEU A 48 5.66 -5.84 12.87
C LEU A 48 4.99 -5.19 11.67
N TYR A 49 3.69 -4.90 11.74
CA TYR A 49 3.00 -4.19 10.68
C TYR A 49 3.53 -2.77 10.46
N LEU A 50 3.86 -2.07 11.55
CA LEU A 50 4.51 -0.76 11.48
C LEU A 50 5.89 -0.87 10.81
N GLY A 51 6.70 -1.86 11.19
CA GLY A 51 8.01 -2.09 10.58
C GLY A 51 7.92 -2.38 9.09
N ILE A 52 6.94 -3.19 8.66
CA ILE A 52 6.67 -3.42 7.24
C ILE A 52 6.29 -2.10 6.55
N GLY A 53 5.39 -1.31 7.14
CA GLY A 53 4.99 -0.01 6.58
C GLY A 53 6.15 0.98 6.44
N ILE A 54 7.04 1.05 7.44
CA ILE A 54 8.25 1.89 7.39
C ILE A 54 9.20 1.41 6.29
N ALA A 55 9.43 0.10 6.18
CA ALA A 55 10.29 -0.47 5.14
C ALA A 55 9.74 -0.31 3.72
N LEU A 56 8.41 -0.17 3.57
CA LEU A 56 7.75 0.13 2.31
C LEU A 56 7.62 1.64 2.04
N GLY A 57 7.80 2.49 3.04
CA GLY A 57 7.58 3.94 2.94
C GLY A 57 8.61 4.68 2.09
N GLN A 58 8.61 6.00 2.22
CA GLN A 58 9.44 6.95 1.47
C GLN A 58 10.93 6.64 1.63
N ASP A 59 11.37 6.44 2.88
CA ASP A 59 12.75 6.11 3.23
C ASP A 59 13.04 4.59 3.16
N GLY A 60 12.08 3.82 2.61
CA GLY A 60 12.09 2.37 2.54
C GLY A 60 12.72 1.83 1.25
N ILE A 61 12.64 0.51 1.09
CA ILE A 61 13.19 -0.23 -0.06
C ILE A 61 12.44 0.10 -1.36
N PHE A 62 11.16 0.46 -1.26
CA PHE A 62 10.26 0.67 -2.41
C PHE A 62 10.03 2.14 -2.77
N ASP A 63 10.64 3.10 -2.05
CA ASP A 63 10.51 4.57 -2.28
C ASP A 63 9.07 5.01 -2.56
N VAL A 64 8.11 4.53 -1.76
CA VAL A 64 6.69 4.84 -2.00
C VAL A 64 6.45 6.31 -1.68
N LYS A 65 6.17 7.10 -2.71
CA LYS A 65 5.93 8.53 -2.60
C LYS A 65 4.52 8.83 -2.12
N PHE A 66 4.43 9.38 -0.92
CA PHE A 66 3.20 9.96 -0.37
C PHE A 66 3.11 11.45 -0.74
N ASP A 67 2.84 11.74 -2.00
CA ASP A 67 2.68 13.12 -2.50
C ASP A 67 1.22 13.62 -2.45
N ASN A 68 0.26 12.71 -2.30
CA ASN A 68 -1.16 13.01 -2.32
C ASN A 68 -1.83 12.70 -0.97
N ALA A 69 -2.09 13.76 -0.20
CA ALA A 69 -2.79 13.68 1.07
C ALA A 69 -4.26 13.23 0.93
N GLU A 70 -4.95 13.66 -0.14
CA GLU A 70 -6.35 13.29 -0.39
C GLU A 70 -6.49 11.79 -0.67
N LEU A 71 -5.61 11.22 -1.51
CA LEU A 71 -5.59 9.78 -1.76
C LEU A 71 -5.30 8.98 -0.48
N THR A 72 -4.32 9.44 0.31
CA THR A 72 -3.96 8.83 1.58
C THR A 72 -5.14 8.84 2.56
N GLN A 73 -5.88 9.94 2.61
CA GLN A 73 -7.08 10.07 3.44
C GLN A 73 -8.19 9.11 3.00
N VAL A 74 -8.47 9.00 1.70
CA VAL A 74 -9.49 8.07 1.17
C VAL A 74 -9.15 6.62 1.51
N ILE A 75 -7.88 6.21 1.31
CA ILE A 75 -7.42 4.86 1.68
C ILE A 75 -7.52 4.65 3.19
N GLY A 76 -7.16 5.64 3.99
CA GLY A 76 -7.27 5.60 5.45
C GLY A 76 -8.71 5.40 5.92
N TYR A 77 -9.67 6.13 5.35
CA TYR A 77 -11.09 5.92 5.66
C TYR A 77 -11.59 4.54 5.22
N ALA A 78 -11.20 4.07 4.03
CA ALA A 78 -11.54 2.73 3.58
C ALA A 78 -11.02 1.66 4.55
N ALA A 79 -9.78 1.81 5.04
CA ALA A 79 -9.20 0.92 6.04
C ALA A 79 -9.95 0.98 7.39
N LEU A 80 -10.31 2.17 7.86
CA LEU A 80 -11.10 2.33 9.09
C LEU A 80 -12.47 1.65 8.97
N VAL A 81 -13.14 1.78 7.82
CA VAL A 81 -14.40 1.07 7.55
C VAL A 81 -14.18 -0.45 7.61
N VAL A 82 -13.12 -0.98 6.99
CA VAL A 82 -12.81 -2.41 7.01
C VAL A 82 -12.48 -2.94 8.41
N ILE A 83 -11.78 -2.15 9.23
CA ILE A 83 -11.38 -2.55 10.59
C ILE A 83 -12.54 -2.43 11.59
N LEU A 84 -13.44 -1.46 11.39
CA LEU A 84 -14.54 -1.17 12.31
C LEU A 84 -15.87 -1.85 11.94
N ALA A 85 -16.03 -2.28 10.68
CA ALA A 85 -17.19 -3.06 10.22
C ALA A 85 -17.27 -4.43 10.92
#